data_AF-A0A485KFX8-F1
#
_entry.id   AF-A0A485KFX8-F1
#
_cell.length_a   1.000
_cell.length_b   1.000
_cell.length_c   1.000
_cell.angle_alpha   90.00
_cell.angle_beta   90.00
_cell.angle_gamma   90.00
#
_symmetry.space_group_name_H-M   'P 1'
#
loop_
_entity.id
_entity.type
_entity.pdbx_description
1 polymer ?
#
loop_
_entity_poly.entity_id
_entity_poly.type
_entity_poly.pdbx_seq_one_letter_code
_entity_poly.pdbx_strand_id
1 'polypeptide(L)'
;MTLCDVESHLPHAKVSSHRLPCAHSTCPNQAYARGLCALHGGKRKCLLAHCDLNAVGNDYCVAHGGILTKKRCIEDGCTKLAQSNQRCLKHGGGRRCKIDGCVRFVRAKGVCRGHMPEALSPLCQYAYKVCTNERALQRDTRKMHSLCEYHRNKTLVAKQAFRAKAQQHKIDQSSQGYVASHPKVLSVDPIPFCHTLYDALASIEPSDLELNVLAFD
;
A
#
# COMPACT_ATOMS: atom_id res chain seq x y z
N MET A 1 22.83 50.78 -12.61
CA MET A 1 21.64 50.41 -11.80
C MET A 1 20.48 51.21 -12.34
N THR A 2 19.65 50.60 -13.17
CA THR A 2 18.38 51.15 -13.65
C THR A 2 17.44 49.96 -13.75
N LEU A 3 16.49 49.92 -12.83
CA LEU A 3 15.46 48.89 -12.71
C LEU A 3 14.45 49.08 -13.85
N CYS A 4 14.16 48.00 -14.58
CA CYS A 4 12.98 47.96 -15.45
C CYS A 4 11.82 47.41 -14.60
N ASP A 5 10.91 48.30 -14.21
CA ASP A 5 9.60 47.93 -13.69
C ASP A 5 8.72 47.46 -14.84
N VAL A 6 8.29 46.19 -14.78
CA VAL A 6 7.27 45.65 -15.66
C VAL A 6 6.11 45.18 -14.79
N GLU A 7 5.13 46.07 -14.63
CA GLU A 7 3.79 45.73 -14.15
C GLU A 7 3.20 44.66 -15.08
N SER A 8 3.00 43.45 -14.54
CA SER A 8 2.28 42.38 -15.22
C SER A 8 0.88 42.26 -14.65
N HIS A 9 -0.07 42.95 -15.28
CA HIS A 9 -1.49 42.66 -15.14
C HIS A 9 -1.76 41.25 -15.68
N LEU A 10 -1.86 40.27 -14.78
CA LEU A 10 -2.36 38.93 -15.09
C LEU A 10 -3.90 38.95 -15.11
N PRO A 11 -4.55 38.34 -16.12
CA PRO A 11 -6.00 38.43 -16.31
C PRO A 11 -6.77 37.67 -15.24
N HIS A 12 -7.84 38.28 -14.74
CA HIS A 12 -8.78 37.72 -13.78
C HIS A 12 -9.36 36.36 -14.23
N ALA A 13 -8.84 35.28 -13.65
CA ALA A 13 -9.51 33.99 -13.67
C ALA A 13 -10.56 33.94 -12.56
N LYS A 14 -11.82 33.69 -12.93
CA LYS A 14 -13.00 33.61 -12.05
C LYS A 14 -12.73 32.71 -10.84
N VAL A 15 -12.85 33.28 -9.63
CA VAL A 15 -12.67 32.62 -8.33
C VAL A 15 -13.72 31.52 -8.15
N SER A 16 -13.29 30.26 -8.14
CA SER A 16 -14.02 29.21 -7.42
C SER A 16 -13.34 29.01 -6.07
N SER A 17 -14.04 29.31 -4.97
CA SER A 17 -13.61 29.20 -3.57
C SER A 17 -12.46 28.19 -3.34
N HIS A 18 -11.22 28.70 -3.27
CA HIS A 18 -10.07 27.92 -2.86
C HIS A 18 -10.26 27.61 -1.38
N ARG A 19 -10.70 26.39 -1.05
CA ARG A 19 -10.78 25.95 0.35
C ARG A 19 -9.43 26.21 1.03
N LEU A 20 -9.49 26.80 2.21
CA LEU A 20 -8.31 27.16 3.01
C LEU A 20 -7.48 25.92 3.41
N PRO A 21 -6.21 26.09 3.79
CA PRO A 21 -5.44 25.05 4.46
C PRO A 21 -6.13 24.58 5.74
N CYS A 22 -5.84 23.35 6.15
CA CYS A 22 -6.27 22.82 7.42
C CYS A 22 -5.68 23.63 8.59
N ALA A 23 -6.51 24.03 9.55
CA ALA A 23 -6.13 24.81 10.72
C ALA A 23 -5.27 24.03 11.73
N HIS A 24 -5.22 22.70 11.64
CA HIS A 24 -4.27 21.91 12.41
C HIS A 24 -2.84 22.33 12.06
N SER A 25 -2.03 22.59 13.09
CA SER A 25 -0.65 23.08 12.92
C SER A 25 0.11 22.21 11.93
N THR A 26 0.84 22.88 11.04
CA THR A 26 1.71 22.27 10.01
C THR A 26 1.05 21.27 9.05
N CYS A 27 -0.29 21.23 8.98
CA CYS A 27 -0.98 20.32 8.07
C CYS A 27 -1.01 20.87 6.62
N PRO A 28 -0.41 20.17 5.63
CA PRO A 28 -0.44 20.61 4.24
C PRO A 28 -1.78 20.33 3.55
N ASN A 29 -2.68 19.60 4.20
CA ASN A 29 -3.95 19.21 3.61
C ASN A 29 -4.91 20.40 3.55
N GLN A 30 -5.73 20.42 2.51
CA GLN A 30 -6.81 21.37 2.40
C GLN A 30 -7.92 21.09 3.42
N ALA A 31 -8.49 22.14 3.99
CA ALA A 31 -9.65 22.05 4.86
C ALA A 31 -10.84 21.50 4.05
N TYR A 32 -11.52 20.51 4.63
CA TYR A 32 -12.72 19.93 4.06
C TYR A 32 -13.97 20.68 4.54
N ALA A 33 -14.09 20.84 5.87
CA ALA A 33 -15.14 21.61 6.56
C ALA A 33 -14.63 22.01 7.95
N ARG A 34 -15.25 23.01 8.59
CA ARG A 34 -14.87 23.52 9.93
C ARG A 34 -13.40 23.93 10.06
N GLY A 35 -12.80 24.40 8.97
CA GLY A 35 -11.37 24.74 8.91
C GLY A 35 -10.42 23.53 9.00
N LEU A 36 -10.91 22.29 9.03
CA LEU A 36 -10.09 21.10 9.24
C LEU A 36 -10.15 20.15 8.04
N CYS A 37 -9.06 19.44 7.77
CA CYS A 37 -9.04 18.42 6.71
C CYS A 37 -9.80 17.15 7.13
N ALA A 38 -9.97 16.21 6.20
CA ALA A 38 -10.67 14.95 6.46
C ALA A 38 -10.04 14.10 7.58
N LEU A 39 -8.73 14.23 7.82
CA LEU A 39 -8.02 13.50 8.88
C LEU A 39 -8.06 14.24 10.22
N HIS A 40 -8.08 15.57 10.20
CA HIS A 40 -8.11 16.40 11.42
C HIS A 40 -9.53 16.80 11.84
N GLY A 41 -10.55 15.98 11.53
CA GLY A 41 -11.91 16.20 12.04
C GLY A 41 -12.82 17.06 11.15
N GLY A 42 -12.45 17.33 9.90
CA GLY A 42 -13.33 17.98 8.94
C GLY A 42 -14.56 17.12 8.55
N LYS A 43 -14.48 15.80 8.69
CA LYS A 43 -15.62 14.89 8.52
C LYS A 43 -16.36 14.72 9.84
N ARG A 44 -17.70 14.67 9.80
CA ARG A 44 -18.51 14.34 10.98
C ARG A 44 -18.24 12.90 11.41
N LYS A 45 -18.20 12.65 12.71
CA LYS A 45 -18.06 11.31 13.30
C LYS A 45 -19.43 10.67 13.50
N CYS A 46 -19.45 9.35 13.53
CA CYS A 46 -20.62 8.58 13.90
C CYS A 46 -21.04 8.94 15.33
N LEU A 47 -22.34 9.16 15.57
CA LEU A 47 -22.85 9.46 16.92
C LEU A 47 -22.96 8.23 17.84
N LEU A 48 -22.84 7.01 17.30
CA LEU A 48 -22.79 5.82 18.15
C LEU A 48 -21.56 5.87 19.08
N ALA A 49 -21.79 5.64 20.38
CA ALA A 49 -20.74 5.59 21.39
C ALA A 49 -19.60 4.66 20.97
N HIS A 50 -18.37 5.10 21.20
CA HIS A 50 -17.13 4.38 20.88
C HIS A 50 -16.92 4.05 19.39
N CYS A 51 -17.55 4.78 18.46
CA CYS A 51 -17.32 4.62 17.02
C CYS A 51 -16.49 5.76 16.42
N ASP A 52 -15.26 5.45 15.96
CA ASP A 52 -14.38 6.44 15.33
C ASP A 52 -14.61 6.64 13.82
N LEU A 53 -15.54 5.89 13.24
CA LEU A 53 -15.89 5.98 11.82
C LEU A 53 -16.58 7.31 11.51
N ASN A 54 -16.47 7.73 10.25
CA ASN A 54 -17.10 8.96 9.80
C ASN A 54 -18.57 8.71 9.45
N ALA A 55 -19.42 9.67 9.81
CA ALA A 55 -20.83 9.68 9.43
C ALA A 55 -21.01 9.94 7.93
N VAL A 56 -22.05 9.36 7.34
CA VAL A 56 -22.32 9.47 5.90
C VAL A 56 -23.82 9.71 5.67
N GLY A 57 -24.15 10.81 4.99
CA GLY A 57 -25.53 11.22 4.72
C GLY A 57 -26.22 11.80 5.95
N ASN A 58 -26.37 11.01 7.01
CA ASN A 58 -26.94 11.39 8.31
C ASN A 58 -25.84 11.38 9.39
N ASP A 59 -26.21 11.15 10.65
CA ASP A 59 -25.33 11.21 11.82
C ASP A 59 -24.54 9.92 12.11
N TYR A 60 -24.76 8.87 11.33
CA TYR A 60 -24.16 7.57 11.56
C TYR A 60 -23.24 7.15 10.40
N CYS A 61 -22.27 6.28 10.70
CA CYS A 61 -21.44 5.66 9.67
C CYS A 61 -22.23 4.55 8.96
N VAL A 62 -21.72 4.06 7.83
CA VAL A 62 -22.40 3.02 7.03
C VAL A 62 -22.73 1.76 7.86
N ALA A 63 -21.90 1.41 8.84
CA ALA A 63 -22.13 0.26 9.71
C ALA A 63 -23.24 0.49 10.76
N HIS A 64 -23.53 1.75 11.09
CA HIS A 64 -24.46 2.14 12.16
C HIS A 64 -25.69 2.89 11.62
N GLY A 65 -26.07 2.69 10.35
CA GLY A 65 -27.26 3.31 9.75
C GLY A 65 -26.99 4.55 8.90
N GLY A 66 -25.73 4.78 8.52
CA GLY A 66 -25.30 5.81 7.59
C GLY A 66 -25.88 5.62 6.19
N ILE A 67 -26.52 6.66 5.65
CA ILE A 67 -27.16 6.60 4.34
C ILE A 67 -26.15 6.98 3.25
N LEU A 68 -25.81 6.00 2.41
CA LEU A 68 -25.00 6.25 1.21
C LEU A 68 -25.86 6.96 0.15
N THR A 69 -25.53 8.22 -0.14
CA THR A 69 -26.22 9.02 -1.17
C THR A 69 -25.95 8.52 -2.60
N LYS A 70 -24.92 7.70 -2.81
CA LYS A 70 -24.61 7.12 -4.12
C LYS A 70 -25.52 5.93 -4.38
N LYS A 71 -26.31 6.02 -5.45
CA LYS A 71 -27.13 4.92 -5.95
C LYS A 71 -26.26 3.74 -6.42
N ARG A 72 -26.80 2.53 -6.35
CA ARG A 72 -26.22 1.37 -7.01
C ARG A 72 -26.37 1.50 -8.53
N CYS A 73 -25.58 0.72 -9.25
CA CYS A 73 -25.72 0.55 -10.69
C CYS A 73 -27.14 0.06 -11.01
N ILE A 74 -27.76 0.64 -12.04
CA ILE A 74 -29.09 0.28 -12.53
C ILE A 74 -29.15 -1.10 -13.21
N GLU A 75 -28.00 -1.73 -13.43
CA GLU A 75 -27.96 -3.06 -14.03
C GLU A 75 -28.34 -4.11 -13.00
N ASP A 76 -29.22 -5.02 -13.39
CA ASP A 76 -29.75 -6.05 -12.52
C ASP A 76 -28.64 -6.93 -11.93
N GLY A 77 -28.75 -7.21 -10.64
CA GLY A 77 -27.75 -7.96 -9.88
C GLY A 77 -26.42 -7.21 -9.63
N CYS A 78 -26.26 -5.96 -10.07
CA CYS A 78 -25.01 -5.23 -9.84
C CYS A 78 -24.97 -4.56 -8.46
N THR A 79 -24.06 -5.02 -7.60
CA THR A 79 -23.85 -4.44 -6.25
C THR A 79 -22.93 -3.20 -6.25
N LYS A 80 -22.32 -2.86 -7.39
CA LYS A 80 -21.37 -1.75 -7.49
C LYS A 80 -22.11 -0.40 -7.49
N LEU A 81 -21.47 0.61 -6.89
CA LEU A 81 -21.98 1.98 -6.91
C LEU A 81 -21.91 2.58 -8.32
N ALA A 82 -22.94 3.36 -8.67
CA ALA A 82 -22.97 4.15 -9.88
C ALA A 82 -21.92 5.28 -9.82
N GLN A 83 -21.33 5.58 -10.98
CA GLN A 83 -20.37 6.67 -11.15
C GLN A 83 -21.02 7.81 -11.94
N SER A 84 -21.52 7.51 -13.14
CA SER A 84 -22.32 8.42 -13.98
C SER A 84 -23.44 7.64 -14.66
N ASN A 85 -24.48 8.32 -15.13
CA ASN A 85 -25.61 7.72 -15.85
C ASN A 85 -26.26 6.54 -15.11
N GLN A 86 -26.27 6.59 -13.77
CA GLN A 86 -26.77 5.52 -12.90
C GLN A 86 -26.09 4.15 -13.10
N ARG A 87 -24.92 4.12 -13.74
CA ARG A 87 -24.18 2.90 -14.07
C ARG A 87 -22.82 2.88 -13.37
N CYS A 88 -22.31 1.70 -13.05
CA CYS A 88 -20.95 1.55 -12.53
C CYS A 88 -19.92 1.63 -13.66
N LEU A 89 -18.62 1.68 -13.32
CA LEU A 89 -17.54 1.75 -14.32
C LEU A 89 -17.63 0.65 -15.39
N LYS A 90 -17.92 -0.60 -14.98
CA LYS A 90 -18.04 -1.75 -15.90
C LYS A 90 -19.26 -1.63 -16.81
N HIS A 91 -20.35 -1.04 -16.32
CA HIS A 91 -21.64 -0.97 -17.00
C HIS A 91 -21.89 0.38 -17.71
N GLY A 92 -20.82 1.13 -18.01
CA GLY A 92 -20.92 2.37 -18.80
C GLY A 92 -20.94 3.67 -18.00
N GLY A 93 -20.72 3.63 -16.67
CA GLY A 93 -20.57 4.81 -15.82
C GLY A 93 -19.21 5.51 -15.93
N GLY A 94 -18.40 5.19 -16.94
CA GLY A 94 -17.09 5.78 -17.16
C GLY A 94 -16.94 6.30 -18.58
N ARG A 95 -16.28 7.44 -18.74
CA ARG A 95 -15.95 8.00 -20.06
C ARG A 95 -14.85 7.17 -20.73
N ARG A 96 -15.01 6.88 -22.03
CA ARG A 96 -14.04 6.15 -22.85
C ARG A 96 -13.01 7.10 -23.45
N CYS A 97 -11.79 6.59 -23.65
CA CYS A 97 -10.70 7.33 -24.26
C CYS A 97 -11.12 7.86 -25.64
N LYS A 98 -10.81 9.12 -25.94
CA LYS A 98 -11.12 9.75 -27.24
C LYS A 98 -10.31 9.22 -28.43
N ILE A 99 -9.24 8.49 -28.16
CA ILE A 99 -8.40 7.88 -29.21
C ILE A 99 -9.17 6.71 -29.83
N ASP A 100 -9.25 6.70 -31.15
CA ASP A 100 -9.98 5.71 -31.91
C ASP A 100 -9.48 4.28 -31.61
N GLY A 101 -10.40 3.32 -31.60
CA GLY A 101 -10.14 1.93 -31.22
C GLY A 101 -9.75 1.70 -29.74
N CYS A 102 -9.61 2.74 -28.90
CA CYS A 102 -9.19 2.57 -27.51
C CYS A 102 -10.35 2.23 -26.56
N VAL A 103 -10.33 1.01 -26.01
CA VAL A 103 -11.36 0.57 -25.05
C VAL A 103 -11.13 1.03 -23.60
N ARG A 104 -10.04 1.74 -23.32
CA ARG A 104 -9.68 2.16 -21.95
C ARG A 104 -10.47 3.40 -21.51
N PHE A 105 -10.61 3.58 -20.20
CA PHE A 105 -11.29 4.74 -19.62
C PHE A 105 -10.40 5.99 -19.57
N VAL A 106 -11.04 7.15 -19.70
CA VAL A 106 -10.40 8.47 -19.55
C VAL A 106 -9.84 8.64 -18.15
N ARG A 107 -8.69 9.30 -18.07
CA ARG A 107 -8.03 9.66 -16.81
C ARG A 107 -7.99 11.17 -16.66
N ALA A 108 -7.39 11.85 -17.64
CA ALA A 108 -7.37 13.31 -17.72
C ALA A 108 -7.42 13.73 -19.19
N LYS A 109 -7.85 14.97 -19.46
CA LYS A 109 -7.81 15.59 -20.80
C LYS A 109 -8.47 14.76 -21.92
N GLY A 110 -9.44 13.90 -21.59
CA GLY A 110 -10.15 13.06 -22.56
C GLY A 110 -9.42 11.78 -23.02
N VAL A 111 -8.24 11.48 -22.48
CA VAL A 111 -7.45 10.30 -22.87
C VAL A 111 -7.19 9.36 -21.70
N CYS A 112 -6.90 8.09 -22.00
CA CYS A 112 -6.50 7.10 -21.00
C CYS A 112 -5.03 7.26 -20.61
N ARG A 113 -4.59 6.61 -19.51
CA ARG A 113 -3.18 6.67 -19.05
C ARG A 113 -2.16 6.33 -20.14
N GLY A 114 -2.46 5.37 -21.02
CA GLY A 114 -1.53 4.96 -22.09
C GLY A 114 -1.45 5.93 -23.26
N HIS A 115 -2.42 6.84 -23.38
CA HIS A 115 -2.47 7.87 -24.42
C HIS A 115 -2.27 9.28 -23.85
N MET A 116 -1.79 9.37 -22.60
CA MET A 116 -1.32 10.66 -22.09
C MET A 116 -0.02 11.02 -22.82
N PRO A 117 0.23 12.29 -23.15
CA PRO A 117 1.46 12.71 -23.83
C PRO A 117 2.72 12.21 -23.11
N GLU A 118 2.72 12.25 -21.78
CA GLU A 118 3.83 11.78 -20.95
C GLU A 118 4.05 10.27 -21.11
N ALA A 119 3.00 9.50 -21.37
CA ALA A 119 3.09 8.06 -21.58
C ALA A 119 3.72 7.69 -22.93
N LEU A 120 3.68 8.59 -23.92
CA LEU A 120 4.35 8.43 -25.21
C LEU A 120 5.79 8.95 -25.19
N SER A 121 6.12 9.86 -24.27
CA SER A 121 7.50 10.38 -24.11
C SER A 121 8.50 9.25 -23.87
N PRO A 122 9.65 9.22 -24.57
CA PRO A 122 10.70 8.24 -24.32
C PRO A 122 11.44 8.49 -23.00
N LEU A 123 11.24 9.66 -22.37
CA LEU A 123 11.99 10.10 -21.19
C LEU A 123 11.39 9.61 -19.88
N CYS A 124 12.26 9.44 -18.88
CA CYS A 124 11.93 9.00 -17.55
C CYS A 124 10.96 9.95 -16.82
N GLN A 125 9.84 9.41 -16.33
CA GLN A 125 8.78 10.16 -15.63
C GLN A 125 9.04 10.26 -14.11
N TYR A 126 10.28 10.52 -13.70
CA TYR A 126 10.60 10.61 -12.27
C TYR A 126 9.94 11.86 -11.66
N ALA A 127 9.16 11.68 -10.59
CA ALA A 127 8.25 12.71 -10.11
C ALA A 127 8.92 13.85 -9.32
N TYR A 128 10.09 13.62 -8.72
CA TYR A 128 10.71 14.58 -7.81
C TYR A 128 11.70 15.53 -8.50
N LYS A 129 12.40 15.07 -9.54
CA LYS A 129 13.36 15.86 -10.31
C LYS A 129 13.25 15.49 -11.78
N VAL A 130 13.43 16.47 -12.67
CA VAL A 130 13.45 16.20 -14.12
C VAL A 130 14.60 15.24 -14.43
N CYS A 131 14.30 14.21 -15.21
CA CYS A 131 15.26 13.19 -15.63
C CYS A 131 15.26 13.12 -17.14
N THR A 132 16.44 13.24 -17.74
CA THR A 132 16.65 13.19 -19.20
C THR A 132 16.94 11.80 -19.72
N ASN A 133 17.09 10.81 -18.83
CA ASN A 133 17.35 9.42 -19.22
C ASN A 133 16.11 8.79 -19.86
N GLU A 134 16.33 7.91 -20.83
CA GLU A 134 15.26 7.15 -21.46
C GLU A 134 14.63 6.12 -20.53
N ARG A 135 13.39 5.77 -20.83
CA ARG A 135 12.62 4.76 -20.10
C ARG A 135 13.17 3.36 -20.34
N ALA A 136 13.29 2.58 -19.27
CA ALA A 136 13.77 1.21 -19.37
C ALA A 136 12.79 0.33 -20.17
N LEU A 137 13.31 -0.61 -20.97
CA LEU A 137 12.49 -1.58 -21.69
C LEU A 137 12.29 -2.84 -20.84
N GLN A 138 11.06 -3.36 -20.82
CA GLN A 138 10.79 -4.69 -20.29
C GLN A 138 11.34 -5.74 -21.27
N ARG A 139 12.20 -6.64 -20.78
CA ARG A 139 12.92 -7.64 -21.60
C ARG A 139 11.98 -8.48 -22.48
N ASP A 140 10.88 -8.95 -21.91
CA ASP A 140 10.02 -9.93 -22.60
C ASP A 140 9.04 -9.29 -23.59
N THR A 141 8.58 -8.07 -23.32
CA THR A 141 7.46 -7.45 -24.06
C THR A 141 7.88 -6.23 -24.88
N ARG A 142 9.17 -5.85 -24.82
CA ARG A 142 9.73 -4.59 -25.37
C ARG A 142 8.95 -3.33 -24.96
N LYS A 143 8.12 -3.43 -23.92
CA LYS A 143 7.30 -2.32 -23.44
C LYS A 143 8.13 -1.37 -22.59
N MET A 144 7.98 -0.08 -22.80
CA MET A 144 8.62 0.93 -21.96
C MET A 144 8.02 0.96 -20.55
N HIS A 145 8.89 0.91 -19.53
CA HIS A 145 8.58 1.28 -18.16
C HIS A 145 8.32 2.79 -18.06
N SER A 146 7.75 3.28 -16.94
CA SER A 146 7.59 4.73 -16.74
C SER A 146 8.89 5.42 -16.34
N LEU A 147 9.85 4.68 -15.79
CA LEU A 147 11.11 5.19 -15.26
C LEU A 147 12.30 4.63 -16.05
N CYS A 148 13.43 5.34 -16.03
CA CYS A 148 14.71 4.79 -16.47
C CYS A 148 15.18 3.67 -15.53
N GLU A 149 16.21 2.93 -15.96
CA GLU A 149 16.75 1.82 -15.19
C GLU A 149 17.22 2.25 -13.79
N TYR A 150 17.95 3.36 -13.69
CA TYR A 150 18.42 3.92 -12.43
C TYR A 150 17.27 4.19 -11.44
N HIS A 151 16.24 4.93 -11.87
CA HIS A 151 15.11 5.27 -10.99
C HIS A 151 14.22 4.06 -10.68
N ARG A 152 14.12 3.09 -11.60
CA ARG A 152 13.44 1.82 -11.36
C ARG A 152 14.17 1.02 -10.27
N ASN A 153 15.48 0.86 -10.40
CA ASN A 153 16.30 0.10 -9.45
C ASN A 153 16.28 0.76 -8.06
N LYS A 154 16.40 2.09 -8.00
CA LYS A 154 16.23 2.84 -6.74
C LYS A 154 14.88 2.57 -6.07
N THR A 155 13.80 2.54 -6.86
CA THR A 155 12.46 2.22 -6.35
C THR A 155 12.36 0.78 -5.86
N LEU A 156 13.00 -0.17 -6.54
CA LEU A 156 13.01 -1.58 -6.14
C LEU A 156 13.74 -1.79 -4.82
N VAL A 157 14.89 -1.17 -4.63
CA VAL A 157 15.65 -1.19 -3.36
C VAL A 157 14.79 -0.65 -2.21
N ALA A 158 14.15 0.51 -2.40
CA ALA A 158 13.27 1.09 -1.39
C ALA A 158 12.09 0.15 -1.03
N LYS A 159 11.49 -0.49 -2.05
CA LYS A 159 10.40 -1.46 -1.84
C LYS A 159 10.88 -2.72 -1.10
N GLN A 160 12.08 -3.22 -1.41
CA GLN A 160 12.66 -4.39 -0.73
C GLN A 160 12.90 -4.09 0.75
N ALA A 161 13.49 -2.94 1.08
CA ALA A 161 13.69 -2.51 2.47
C ALA A 161 12.36 -2.41 3.24
N PHE A 162 11.31 -1.86 2.63
CA PHE A 162 9.98 -1.82 3.24
C PHE A 162 9.40 -3.21 3.51
N ARG A 163 9.56 -4.15 2.57
CA ARG A 163 9.10 -5.53 2.74
C ARG A 163 9.87 -6.25 3.85
N ALA A 164 11.19 -6.08 3.91
CA ALA A 164 12.01 -6.66 4.97
C ALA A 164 11.59 -6.15 6.36
N LYS A 165 11.37 -4.83 6.51
CA LYS A 165 10.85 -4.26 7.76
C LYS A 165 9.47 -4.79 8.14
N ALA A 166 8.56 -4.91 7.16
CA ALA A 166 7.23 -5.48 7.41
C ALA A 166 7.28 -6.97 7.79
N GLN A 167 8.22 -7.74 7.24
CA GLN A 167 8.47 -9.12 7.63
C GLN A 167 9.02 -9.21 9.04
N GLN A 168 10.03 -8.40 9.38
CA GLN A 168 10.58 -8.35 10.73
C GLN A 168 9.50 -8.03 11.77
N HIS A 169 8.66 -7.02 11.51
CA HIS A 169 7.56 -6.68 12.40
C HIS A 169 6.57 -7.84 12.61
N LYS A 170 6.30 -8.65 11.57
CA LYS A 170 5.47 -9.85 11.72
C LYS A 170 6.17 -10.93 12.56
N ILE A 171 7.48 -11.12 12.37
CA ILE A 171 8.30 -12.04 13.18
C ILE A 171 8.26 -11.58 14.64
N ASP A 172 8.51 -10.31 14.93
CA ASP A 172 8.52 -9.73 16.27
C ASP A 172 7.15 -9.85 16.96
N GLN A 173 6.06 -9.62 16.23
CA GLN A 173 4.69 -9.81 16.75
C GLN A 173 4.38 -11.29 17.01
N SER A 174 4.87 -12.19 16.15
CA SER A 174 4.69 -13.64 16.33
C SER A 174 5.52 -14.20 17.49
N SER A 175 6.74 -13.68 17.72
CA SER A 175 7.57 -14.06 18.85
C SER A 175 6.99 -13.52 20.16
N GLN A 176 6.45 -12.31 20.18
CA GLN A 176 5.69 -11.79 21.33
C GLN A 176 4.40 -12.57 21.61
N GLY A 177 3.71 -13.07 20.58
CA GLY A 177 2.56 -13.97 20.74
C GLY A 177 2.93 -15.36 21.28
N TYR A 178 4.05 -15.94 20.81
CA TYR A 178 4.56 -17.24 21.26
C TYR A 178 5.06 -17.19 22.72
N VAL A 179 5.73 -16.11 23.13
CA VAL A 179 6.21 -15.90 24.50
C VAL A 179 5.06 -15.58 25.47
N ALA A 180 3.92 -15.09 24.99
CA ALA A 180 2.73 -14.87 25.80
C ALA A 180 1.87 -16.14 26.00
N SER A 181 1.91 -17.11 25.06
CA SER A 181 1.10 -18.34 25.13
C SER A 181 1.82 -19.53 25.78
N HIS A 182 3.15 -19.47 25.94
CA HIS A 182 3.92 -20.43 26.71
C HIS A 182 4.54 -19.72 27.92
N PRO A 183 4.23 -20.10 29.18
CA PRO A 183 4.99 -19.60 30.32
C PRO A 183 6.47 -19.89 30.08
N LYS A 184 7.36 -18.97 30.49
CA LYS A 184 8.83 -19.18 30.48
C LYS A 184 9.09 -20.64 30.81
N VAL A 185 9.58 -21.41 29.84
CA VAL A 185 10.20 -22.70 30.15
C VAL A 185 11.26 -22.34 31.17
N LEU A 186 11.04 -22.75 32.43
CA LEU A 186 12.04 -22.66 33.47
C LEU A 186 13.34 -23.17 32.85
N SER A 187 14.39 -22.38 32.95
CA SER A 187 15.72 -22.73 32.44
C SER A 187 16.01 -24.16 32.85
N VAL A 188 15.88 -25.10 31.91
CA VAL A 188 16.44 -26.42 32.10
C VAL A 188 17.93 -26.15 32.02
N ASP A 189 18.60 -26.24 33.17
CA ASP A 189 20.05 -26.15 33.22
C ASP A 189 20.61 -27.09 32.15
N PRO A 190 21.61 -26.66 31.36
CA PRO A 190 22.18 -27.51 30.33
C PRO A 190 22.53 -28.85 30.95
N ILE A 191 22.02 -29.94 30.37
CA ILE A 191 22.30 -31.31 30.82
C ILE A 191 23.82 -31.40 30.95
N PRO A 192 24.37 -31.61 32.15
CA PRO A 192 25.81 -31.67 32.31
C PRO A 192 26.31 -32.82 31.44
N PHE A 193 27.19 -32.49 30.50
CA PHE A 193 27.87 -33.49 29.70
C PHE A 193 28.74 -34.33 30.64
N CYS A 194 28.21 -35.44 31.13
CA CYS A 194 28.97 -36.37 31.93
C CYS A 194 29.84 -37.22 31.00
N HIS A 195 31.16 -36.99 31.07
CA HIS A 195 32.17 -37.74 30.34
C HIS A 195 32.12 -39.25 30.61
N THR A 196 31.50 -39.64 31.74
CA THR A 196 31.47 -41.01 32.26
C THR A 196 30.72 -42.01 31.40
N LEU A 197 29.82 -41.57 30.52
CA LEU A 197 29.11 -42.47 29.59
C LEU A 197 29.96 -42.81 28.36
N TYR A 198 30.86 -41.93 27.95
CA TYR A 198 31.79 -42.20 26.85
C TYR A 198 32.95 -43.09 27.32
N ASP A 199 33.44 -42.87 28.54
CA ASP A 199 34.51 -43.68 29.13
C ASP A 199 34.04 -45.11 29.47
N ALA A 200 32.77 -45.30 29.81
CA ALA A 200 32.17 -46.62 30.03
C ALA A 200 32.02 -47.44 28.73
N LEU A 201 31.80 -46.78 27.59
CA LEU A 201 31.74 -47.43 26.28
C LEU A 201 33.13 -47.67 25.68
N ALA A 202 34.11 -46.84 26.04
CA ALA A 202 35.51 -46.97 25.60
C ALA A 202 36.31 -48.06 26.35
N SER A 203 35.75 -48.65 27.40
CA SER A 203 36.38 -49.72 28.19
C SER A 203 35.92 -51.13 27.82
N ILE A 204 35.13 -51.27 26.75
CA ILE A 204 34.66 -52.57 26.24
C ILE A 204 35.74 -53.11 25.31
N GLU A 205 36.51 -54.10 25.77
CA GLU A 205 37.50 -54.80 24.96
C GLU A 205 36.79 -55.66 23.89
N PRO A 206 37.34 -55.76 22.66
CA PRO A 206 36.70 -56.49 21.54
C PRO A 206 36.48 -58.00 21.78
N SER A 207 37.00 -58.57 22.87
CA SER A 207 36.85 -59.99 23.22
C SER A 207 35.53 -60.35 23.89
N ASP A 208 34.78 -59.38 24.41
CA ASP A 208 33.51 -59.65 25.11
C ASP A 208 32.29 -59.71 24.17
N LEU A 209 32.52 -59.64 22.85
CA LEU A 209 31.50 -59.79 21.81
C LEU A 209 31.54 -61.17 21.14
N GLU A 210 31.72 -62.24 21.92
CA GLU A 210 31.40 -63.60 21.46
C GLU A 210 29.99 -64.03 21.92
N LEU A 211 29.11 -64.13 20.92
CA LEU A 211 28.02 -65.11 20.77
C LEU A 211 27.06 -65.35 21.94
N ASN A 212 25.81 -64.92 21.74
CA ASN A 212 24.71 -65.89 21.70
C ASN A 212 23.57 -65.42 20.78
N VAL A 213 23.79 -65.58 19.47
CA VAL A 213 22.70 -65.70 18.51
C VAL A 213 22.27 -67.16 18.53
N LEU A 214 21.43 -67.59 19.47
CA LEU A 214 20.56 -68.76 19.37
C LEU A 214 19.54 -68.74 20.52
N ALA A 215 18.25 -68.64 20.18
CA ALA A 215 17.08 -69.24 20.86
C ALA A 215 15.88 -68.27 20.88
N PHE A 216 15.11 -68.27 19.79
CA PHE A 216 13.64 -68.21 19.82
C PHE A 216 13.15 -68.87 18.53
N ASP A 217 12.92 -70.19 18.63
CA ASP A 217 11.76 -70.82 18.00
C ASP A 217 10.49 -70.30 18.69
#